data_AF-A0A9D5KGE0-F1
#
_entry.id   AF-A0A9D5KGE0-F1
#
_cell.length_a   1.000
_cell.length_b   1.000
_cell.length_c   1.000
_cell.angle_alpha   90.00
_cell.angle_beta   90.00
_cell.angle_gamma   90.00
#
_symmetry.space_group_name_H-M   'P 1'
#
loop_
_entity.id
_entity.type
_entity.pdbx_description
1 polymer ?
#
loop_
_entity_poly.entity_id
_entity_poly.type
_entity_poly.pdbx_seq_one_letter_code
_entity_poly.pdbx_strand_id
1 'polypeptide(L)' 'MAKAKFDRSKPHVNVGTIGHVDHGKTTLTAAMTIRQNSKGFADI' A
#
# COMPACT_ATOMS: atom_id res chain seq x y z
N MET A 1 20.51 0.36 7.90
CA MET A 1 19.51 0.96 8.82
C MET A 1 18.57 -0.13 9.27
N ALA A 2 18.50 -0.45 10.57
CA ALA A 2 17.49 -1.38 11.05
C ALA A 2 16.10 -0.75 10.82
N LYS A 3 15.16 -1.49 10.22
CA LYS A 3 13.78 -1.02 10.07
C LYS A 3 13.24 -0.66 11.45
N ALA A 4 12.63 0.52 11.58
CA ALA A 4 11.96 0.90 12.81
C ALA A 4 10.91 -0.17 13.17
N LYS A 5 10.75 -0.44 14.47
CA LYS A 5 9.69 -1.34 14.95
C LYS A 5 8.34 -0.74 14.55
N PHE A 6 7.54 -1.52 13.83
CA PHE A 6 6.22 -1.07 13.38
C PHE A 6 5.32 -0.73 14.56
N ASP A 7 4.81 0.50 14.59
CA ASP A 7 3.85 0.97 15.58
C ASP A 7 2.43 0.48 15.24
N ARG A 8 1.82 -0.26 16.16
CA ARG A 8 0.47 -0.83 16.03
C ARG A 8 -0.61 0.00 16.73
N SER A 9 -0.27 1.19 17.24
CA SER A 9 -1.24 2.10 17.88
C SER A 9 -2.29 2.66 16.90
N LYS A 10 -1.92 2.78 15.62
CA LYS A 10 -2.81 3.28 14.57
C LYS A 10 -3.88 2.23 14.19
N PRO A 11 -5.10 2.67 13.83
CA PRO A 11 -6.11 1.77 13.28
C PRO A 11 -5.58 0.98 12.08
N HIS A 12 -5.74 -0.33 12.12
CA HIS A 12 -5.26 -1.25 11.08
C HIS A 12 -6.44 -1.92 10.37
N VAL A 13 -6.36 -2.01 9.04
CA VAL A 13 -7.38 -2.64 8.21
C VAL A 13 -6.71 -3.62 7.24
N ASN A 14 -7.22 -4.85 7.19
CA ASN A 14 -6.80 -5.84 6.20
C ASN A 14 -7.53 -5.57 4.88
N VAL A 15 -6.79 -5.42 3.79
CA VAL A 15 -7.34 -5.11 2.46
C VAL A 15 -6.71 -6.00 1.38
N GLY A 16 -7.41 -6.14 0.25
CA GLY A 16 -6.92 -6.85 -0.92
C GLY A 16 -7.63 -6.40 -2.20
N THR A 17 -6.97 -6.54 -3.35
CA THR A 17 -7.52 -6.19 -4.66
C THR A 17 -7.99 -7.47 -5.37
N ILE A 18 -9.30 -7.59 -5.61
CA ILE A 18 -9.94 -8.76 -6.24
C ILE A 18 -10.58 -8.39 -7.59
N GLY A 19 -10.83 -9.38 -8.47
CA GLY A 19 -11.47 -9.16 -9.78
C GLY A 19 -10.96 -10.07 -10.91
N HIS A 20 -11.55 -9.93 -12.10
CA HIS A 20 -11.24 -10.73 -13.30
C HIS A 20 -9.83 -10.49 -13.85
N VAL A 21 -9.27 -11.46 -14.60
CA VAL A 21 -7.96 -11.34 -15.25
C VAL A 21 -7.93 -10.09 -16.15
N ASP A 22 -6.76 -9.47 -16.29
CA ASP A 22 -6.54 -8.27 -17.10
C ASP A 22 -7.30 -6.99 -16.71
N HIS A 23 -8.04 -6.98 -15.59
CA HIS A 23 -8.70 -5.77 -15.07
C HIS A 23 -7.76 -4.86 -14.24
N GLY A 24 -6.45 -5.02 -14.38
CA GLY A 24 -5.48 -4.09 -13.80
C GLY A 24 -5.32 -4.12 -12.28
N LYS A 25 -5.65 -5.22 -11.59
CA LYS A 25 -5.50 -5.34 -10.13
C LYS A 25 -4.08 -4.98 -9.65
N THR A 26 -3.06 -5.57 -10.28
CA THR A 26 -1.64 -5.30 -9.99
C THR A 26 -1.26 -3.85 -10.27
N THR A 27 -1.70 -3.31 -11.41
CA THR A 27 -1.45 -1.92 -11.80
C THR A 27 -2.07 -0.95 -10.81
N LEU A 28 -3.30 -1.22 -10.36
CA LEU A 28 -3.98 -0.41 -9.36
C LEU A 28 -3.23 -0.44 -8.02
N THR A 29 -2.80 -1.60 -7.55
CA THR A 29 -2.01 -1.72 -6.31
C THR A 29 -0.71 -0.91 -6.40
N ALA A 30 0.01 -0.97 -7.53
CA ALA A 30 1.22 -0.17 -7.74
C ALA A 30 0.94 1.35 -7.81
N ALA A 31 -0.14 1.76 -8.48
CA ALA A 31 -0.54 3.17 -8.52
C ALA A 31 -0.91 3.71 -7.13
N MET A 32 -1.56 2.89 -6.28
CA MET A 32 -1.87 3.26 -4.90
C MET A 32 -0.61 3.50 -4.07
N THR A 33 0.42 2.64 -4.16
CA THR A 33 1.66 2.82 -3.39
C THR A 33 2.41 4.07 -3.85
N ILE A 34 2.52 4.30 -5.16
CA ILE A 34 3.13 5.52 -5.72
C ILE A 34 2.39 6.77 -5.25
N ARG A 35 1.05 6.76 -5.27
CA ARG A 35 0.25 7.90 -4.84
C ARG A 35 0.41 8.20 -3.35
N GLN A 36 0.49 7.18 -2.51
CA GLN A 36 0.71 7.35 -1.07
C GLN A 36 2.11 7.88 -0.78
N ASN A 37 3.13 7.40 -1.50
CA ASN A 37 4.48 7.95 -1.42
C ASN A 37 4.51 9.43 -1.83
N SER A 38 3.85 9.80 -2.95
CA SER A 38 3.75 11.20 -3.40
C SER A 38 3.07 12.11 -2.38
N LYS A 39 2.24 11.57 -1.49
CA LYS A 39 1.60 12.30 -0.39
C LYS A 39 2.41 12.29 0.92
N GLY A 40 3.57 11.63 0.95
CA GLY A 40 4.39 11.47 2.16
C GLY A 40 3.82 10.46 3.17
N PHE A 41 2.94 9.55 2.72
CA PHE A 41 2.32 8.53 3.58
C PHE A 41 2.97 7.15 3.48
N ALA A 42 3.91 6.95 2.55
CA ALA A 42 4.62 5.69 2.36
C ALA A 42 6.08 5.93 1.95
N ASP A 43 6.97 5.04 2.37
CA ASP A 43 8.39 5.06 1.99
C ASP A 43 8.59 4.56 0.55
N ILE A 44 9.76 4.87 -0.05
CA ILE A 44 10.23 4.33 -1.34
C ILE A 44 10.73 2.89 -1.16
#